data_AF-Q8TYS9-F1
#
_entry.id   AF-Q8TYS9-F1
#
_cell.length_a   1.000
_cell.length_b   1.000
_cell.length_c   1.000
_cell.angle_alpha   90.00
_cell.angle_beta   90.00
_cell.angle_gamma   90.00
#
_symmetry.space_group_name_H-M   'P 1'
#
loop_
_entity.id
_entity.type
_entity.pdbx_description
1 polymer ?
#
loop_
_entity_poly.entity_id
_entity_poly.type
_entity_poly.pdbx_seq_one_letter_code
_entity_poly.pdbx_strand_id
1 'polypeptide(L)'
;MRVVPLGFESLGVRSMATLIETPDVTVLVDPGVSIPPKRYNLPPSEEEWEALEEVRESIQRAADSADVVTISHYHYDHHTPFTDRKYEACDLETAKELYRDKLILMKHPTENINRSQAGRARALIEGLDELGVDYEFADGKRFEFGETVLEFSQPLPHGPEGTRLGYVLGLRITHRDHVIVHASDVQGPVYGPALEWILERDPDLVLISGPPTYLLGFRFSSDNLEKAVKNLRKLASRSGQIILDHHLLRDKNYRDRLSEVYEESDNVASAAEVLGKEERLLEAYRDELSGEE
;
A
#
# COMPACT_ATOMS: atom_id res chain seq x y z
N MET A 1 18.91 -6.92 0.54
CA MET A 1 17.79 -6.31 -0.21
C MET A 1 17.78 -4.82 0.08
N ARG A 2 17.36 -3.99 -0.88
CA ARG A 2 17.14 -2.56 -0.67
C ARG A 2 15.66 -2.27 -0.84
N VAL A 3 15.08 -1.53 0.10
CA VAL A 3 13.66 -1.15 0.11
C VAL A 3 13.57 0.35 0.04
N VAL A 4 12.81 0.85 -0.94
CA VAL A 4 12.63 2.28 -1.17
C VAL A 4 11.13 2.58 -1.20
N PRO A 5 10.58 3.13 -0.10
CA PRO A 5 9.24 3.72 -0.11
C PRO A 5 9.17 4.85 -1.16
N LEU A 6 8.26 4.74 -2.13
CA LEU A 6 8.10 5.70 -3.22
C LEU A 6 6.92 6.64 -2.98
N GLY A 7 5.80 6.09 -2.52
CA GLY A 7 4.55 6.81 -2.31
C GLY A 7 3.82 6.29 -1.09
N PHE A 8 3.55 7.19 -0.15
CA PHE A 8 2.88 6.91 1.12
C PHE A 8 2.17 8.18 1.61
N GLU A 9 1.21 8.05 2.52
CA GLU A 9 0.51 9.19 3.12
C GLU A 9 1.47 10.11 3.86
N SER A 10 2.51 9.57 4.50
CA SER A 10 3.60 10.36 5.07
C SER A 10 4.37 11.21 4.04
N LEU A 11 4.25 10.90 2.74
CA LEU A 11 4.88 11.59 1.62
C LEU A 11 3.92 12.52 0.85
N GLY A 12 2.67 12.67 1.32
CA GLY A 12 1.71 13.64 0.75
C GLY A 12 0.61 13.04 -0.10
N VAL A 13 0.56 11.73 -0.31
CA VAL A 13 -0.35 11.09 -1.26
C VAL A 13 -0.88 9.77 -0.73
N ARG A 14 -2.01 9.29 -1.26
CA ARG A 14 -2.47 7.93 -1.00
C ARG A 14 -1.70 6.96 -1.87
N SER A 15 -0.87 6.13 -1.25
CA SER A 15 -0.11 5.08 -1.93
C SER A 15 0.53 4.13 -0.92
N MET A 16 0.98 2.98 -1.40
CA MET A 16 1.96 2.14 -0.70
C MET A 16 3.05 1.66 -1.67
N ALA A 17 3.29 2.44 -2.73
CA ALA A 17 4.23 2.09 -3.79
C ALA A 17 5.64 1.95 -3.22
N THR A 18 6.25 0.80 -3.44
CA THR A 18 7.55 0.46 -2.86
C THR A 18 8.42 -0.27 -3.88
N LEU A 19 9.66 0.18 -4.08
CA LEU A 19 10.66 -0.55 -4.85
C LEU A 19 11.45 -1.47 -3.92
N ILE A 20 11.54 -2.75 -4.28
CA ILE A 20 12.31 -3.75 -3.54
C ILE A 20 13.33 -4.37 -4.49
N GLU A 21 14.59 -4.03 -4.30
CA GLU A 21 15.72 -4.51 -5.11
C GLU A 21 16.39 -5.69 -4.41
N THR A 22 16.48 -6.81 -5.12
CA THR A 22 17.26 -8.00 -4.73
C THR A 22 18.33 -8.28 -5.77
N PRO A 23 19.36 -9.09 -5.47
CA PRO A 23 20.35 -9.51 -6.47
C PRO A 23 19.76 -10.24 -7.69
N ASP A 24 18.59 -10.87 -7.54
CA ASP A 24 17.99 -11.73 -8.56
C ASP A 24 16.84 -11.07 -9.34
N VAL A 25 16.16 -10.10 -8.72
CA VAL A 25 14.95 -9.46 -9.26
C VAL A 25 14.67 -8.13 -8.56
N THR A 26 14.19 -7.15 -9.32
CA THR A 26 13.66 -5.88 -8.82
C THR A 26 12.14 -5.87 -8.89
N VAL A 27 11.50 -5.68 -7.74
CA VAL A 27 10.05 -5.77 -7.57
C VAL A 27 9.48 -4.39 -7.26
N LEU A 28 8.57 -3.91 -8.10
CA LEU A 28 7.79 -2.71 -7.85
C LEU A 28 6.42 -3.10 -7.29
N VAL A 29 6.20 -2.83 -6.02
CA VAL A 29 5.00 -3.21 -5.28
C VAL A 29 3.99 -2.09 -5.30
N ASP A 30 2.73 -2.42 -5.63
CA ASP A 30 1.55 -1.54 -5.62
C ASP A 30 1.81 -0.14 -6.21
N PRO A 31 2.20 -0.02 -7.49
CA PRO A 31 2.57 1.26 -8.10
C PRO A 31 1.35 2.09 -8.48
N GLY A 32 0.42 2.28 -7.57
CA GLY A 32 -0.63 3.28 -7.66
C GLY A 32 -0.27 4.50 -6.82
N VAL A 33 -0.85 5.63 -7.17
CA VAL A 33 -0.81 6.84 -6.36
C VAL A 33 -2.09 7.60 -6.60
N SER A 34 -2.65 8.22 -5.57
CA SER A 34 -3.77 9.13 -5.75
C SER A 34 -3.85 10.23 -4.70
N ILE A 35 -4.63 11.27 -4.98
CA ILE A 35 -5.11 12.24 -3.99
C ILE A 35 -6.64 12.28 -4.02
N PRO A 36 -7.34 12.45 -2.89
CA PRO A 36 -8.78 12.46 -2.92
C PRO A 36 -9.32 13.76 -3.55
N PRO A 37 -10.31 13.67 -4.45
CA PRO A 37 -10.90 14.84 -5.09
C PRO A 37 -11.59 15.79 -4.10
N LYS A 38 -12.00 15.27 -2.93
CA LYS A 38 -12.62 16.03 -1.85
C LYS A 38 -12.21 15.47 -0.50
N ARG A 39 -11.84 16.35 0.41
CA ARG A 39 -11.59 16.09 1.84
C ARG A 39 -11.98 17.36 2.60
N TYR A 40 -12.74 17.23 3.68
CA TYR A 40 -13.39 18.37 4.36
C TYR A 40 -14.24 19.26 3.43
N ASN A 41 -14.79 18.68 2.36
CA ASN A 41 -15.47 19.40 1.27
C ASN A 41 -14.58 20.37 0.46
N LEU A 42 -13.27 20.32 0.65
CA LEU A 42 -12.26 21.10 -0.06
C LEU A 42 -11.60 20.31 -1.21
N PRO A 43 -11.26 20.99 -2.33
CA PRO A 43 -10.44 20.38 -3.38
C PRO A 43 -9.00 20.16 -2.89
N PRO A 44 -8.17 19.35 -3.58
CA PRO A 44 -6.77 19.21 -3.22
C PRO A 44 -6.02 20.55 -3.27
N SER A 45 -5.12 20.75 -2.31
CA SER A 45 -4.23 21.93 -2.27
C SER A 45 -3.16 21.87 -3.37
N GLU A 46 -2.44 22.98 -3.59
CA GLU A 46 -1.32 23.01 -4.55
C GLU A 46 -0.23 22.01 -4.15
N GLU A 47 0.07 21.90 -2.86
CA GLU A 47 1.06 20.97 -2.31
C GLU A 47 0.67 19.50 -2.54
N GLU A 48 -0.64 19.17 -2.53
CA GLU A 48 -1.12 17.82 -2.85
C GLU A 48 -0.95 17.49 -4.33
N TRP A 49 -1.14 18.46 -5.22
CA TRP A 49 -0.85 18.27 -6.64
C TRP A 49 0.65 18.11 -6.90
N GLU A 50 1.49 18.91 -6.24
CA GLU A 50 2.94 18.77 -6.32
C GLU A 50 3.43 17.41 -5.81
N ALA A 51 2.95 16.97 -4.64
CA ALA A 51 3.29 15.67 -4.07
C ALA A 51 2.83 14.51 -4.98
N LEU A 52 1.67 14.63 -5.61
CA LEU A 52 1.15 13.64 -6.55
C LEU A 52 2.08 13.45 -7.74
N GLU A 53 2.52 14.54 -8.37
CA GLU A 53 3.44 14.47 -9.52
C GLU A 53 4.83 13.97 -9.10
N GLU A 54 5.38 14.44 -7.98
CA GLU A 54 6.67 13.98 -7.44
C GLU A 54 6.69 12.46 -7.20
N VAL A 55 5.61 11.92 -6.63
CA VAL A 55 5.48 10.48 -6.36
C VAL A 55 5.24 9.70 -7.65
N ARG A 56 4.40 10.20 -8.58
CA ARG A 56 4.24 9.58 -9.89
C ARG A 56 5.57 9.47 -10.62
N GLU A 57 6.34 10.55 -10.69
CA GLU A 57 7.66 10.51 -11.32
C GLU A 57 8.61 9.52 -10.63
N SER A 58 8.56 9.43 -9.30
CA SER A 58 9.34 8.44 -8.53
C SER A 58 8.94 7.01 -8.88
N ILE A 59 7.64 6.74 -9.06
CA ILE A 59 7.11 5.45 -9.50
C ILE A 59 7.55 5.14 -10.94
N GLN A 60 7.48 6.08 -11.88
CA GLN A 60 7.91 5.85 -13.27
C GLN A 60 9.41 5.52 -13.33
N ARG A 61 10.26 6.30 -12.64
CA ARG A 61 11.71 6.02 -12.56
C ARG A 61 12.01 4.66 -11.95
N ALA A 62 11.25 4.23 -10.95
CA ALA A 62 11.40 2.92 -10.35
C ALA A 62 10.92 1.80 -11.29
N ALA A 63 9.92 2.07 -12.12
CA ALA A 63 9.44 1.13 -13.13
C ALA A 63 10.48 0.87 -14.23
N ASP A 64 11.33 1.85 -14.58
CA ASP A 64 12.40 1.65 -15.58
C ASP A 64 13.36 0.51 -15.23
N SER A 65 13.58 0.26 -13.93
CA SER A 65 14.47 -0.80 -13.44
C SER A 65 13.74 -2.03 -12.88
N ALA A 66 12.40 -2.03 -12.89
CA ALA A 66 11.61 -3.12 -12.32
C ALA A 66 11.48 -4.29 -13.31
N ASP A 67 11.66 -5.50 -12.82
CA ASP A 67 11.44 -6.74 -13.59
C ASP A 67 10.02 -7.27 -13.34
N VAL A 68 9.53 -7.10 -12.12
CA VAL A 68 8.22 -7.59 -11.65
C VAL A 68 7.43 -6.44 -11.05
N VAL A 69 6.15 -6.36 -11.40
CA VAL A 69 5.19 -5.48 -10.72
C VAL A 69 4.22 -6.34 -9.94
N THR A 70 3.91 -5.96 -8.70
CA THR A 70 2.89 -6.64 -7.90
C THR A 70 1.70 -5.72 -7.61
N ILE A 71 0.49 -6.30 -7.59
CA ILE A 71 -0.75 -5.57 -7.32
C ILE A 71 -1.56 -6.37 -6.29
N SER A 72 -1.57 -5.88 -5.05
CA SER A 72 -2.26 -6.48 -3.91
C SER A 72 -3.78 -6.48 -4.05
N HIS A 73 -4.33 -5.43 -4.66
CA HIS A 73 -5.75 -5.25 -4.97
C HIS A 73 -5.96 -4.02 -5.89
N TYR A 74 -7.22 -3.70 -6.22
CA TYR A 74 -7.55 -2.76 -7.31
C TYR A 74 -8.12 -1.44 -6.80
N HIS A 75 -7.60 -0.91 -5.70
CA HIS A 75 -7.75 0.52 -5.42
C HIS A 75 -6.73 1.33 -6.23
N TYR A 76 -7.09 2.56 -6.62
CA TYR A 76 -6.28 3.33 -7.57
C TYR A 76 -4.96 3.86 -6.97
N ASP A 77 -4.88 3.90 -5.65
CA ASP A 77 -3.67 4.09 -4.86
C ASP A 77 -2.74 2.85 -4.80
N HIS A 78 -3.11 1.73 -5.44
CA HIS A 78 -2.31 0.49 -5.46
C HIS A 78 -1.99 -0.06 -6.86
N HIS A 79 -2.54 0.53 -7.92
CA HIS A 79 -2.18 0.19 -9.31
C HIS A 79 -2.33 1.42 -10.20
N THR A 80 -1.60 1.46 -11.32
CA THR A 80 -1.73 2.53 -12.31
C THR A 80 -2.77 2.12 -13.36
N PRO A 81 -3.90 2.82 -13.51
CA PRO A 81 -4.92 2.46 -14.49
C PRO A 81 -4.55 2.93 -15.92
N PHE A 82 -4.97 2.17 -16.94
CA PHE A 82 -4.83 2.50 -18.38
C PHE A 82 -5.80 3.58 -18.87
N THR A 83 -6.17 4.53 -18.02
CA THR A 83 -7.16 5.57 -18.34
C THR A 83 -6.68 6.91 -17.84
N ASP A 84 -7.04 7.98 -18.54
CA ASP A 84 -6.72 9.35 -18.13
C ASP A 84 -7.42 9.69 -16.82
N ARG A 85 -6.63 9.87 -15.76
CA ARG A 85 -7.13 10.19 -14.44
C ARG A 85 -6.21 11.16 -13.71
N LYS A 86 -6.65 12.41 -13.64
CA LYS A 86 -5.89 13.50 -13.01
C LYS A 86 -5.56 13.25 -11.53
N TYR A 87 -6.47 12.64 -10.76
CA TYR A 87 -6.27 12.44 -9.32
C TYR A 87 -5.31 11.28 -9.01
N GLU A 88 -4.94 10.51 -10.03
CA GLU A 88 -4.01 9.40 -9.96
C GLU A 88 -2.70 9.68 -10.73
N ALA A 89 -2.56 10.92 -11.26
CA ALA A 89 -1.48 11.36 -12.16
C ALA A 89 -1.10 10.28 -13.18
N CYS A 90 -2.09 9.82 -13.94
CA CYS A 90 -1.87 8.80 -14.96
C CYS A 90 -2.70 9.06 -16.20
N ASP A 91 -2.12 8.65 -17.32
CA ASP A 91 -2.76 8.51 -18.61
C ASP A 91 -2.38 7.15 -19.23
N LEU A 92 -2.83 6.93 -20.46
CA LEU A 92 -2.51 5.70 -21.18
C LEU A 92 -0.99 5.47 -21.29
N GLU A 93 -0.20 6.49 -21.65
CA GLU A 93 1.25 6.31 -21.87
C GLU A 93 2.00 6.04 -20.56
N THR A 94 1.60 6.70 -19.47
CA THR A 94 2.11 6.46 -18.11
C THR A 94 1.96 4.99 -17.72
N ALA A 95 0.76 4.43 -17.93
CA ALA A 95 0.49 3.02 -17.65
C ALA A 95 1.30 2.11 -18.57
N LYS A 96 1.42 2.43 -19.86
CA LYS A 96 2.22 1.62 -20.81
C LYS A 96 3.69 1.59 -20.45
N GLU A 97 4.28 2.73 -20.12
CA GLU A 97 5.67 2.83 -19.68
C GLU A 97 5.90 1.98 -18.42
N LEU A 98 4.97 2.07 -17.46
CA LEU A 98 5.08 1.34 -16.20
C LEU A 98 5.04 -0.18 -16.38
N TYR A 99 4.09 -0.70 -17.17
CA TYR A 99 3.83 -2.14 -17.26
C TYR A 99 4.58 -2.87 -18.37
N ARG A 100 5.08 -2.16 -19.39
CA ARG A 100 5.73 -2.78 -20.55
C ARG A 100 6.95 -3.63 -20.13
N ASP A 101 7.07 -4.78 -20.80
CA ASP A 101 8.20 -5.72 -20.71
C ASP A 101 8.47 -6.27 -19.29
N LYS A 102 7.44 -6.32 -18.44
CA LYS A 102 7.52 -6.80 -17.04
C LYS A 102 6.55 -7.94 -16.80
N LEU A 103 6.85 -8.77 -15.80
CA LEU A 103 5.90 -9.75 -15.29
C LEU A 103 4.97 -9.08 -14.25
N ILE A 104 3.66 -9.19 -14.44
CA ILE A 104 2.69 -8.62 -13.50
C ILE A 104 2.09 -9.72 -12.62
N LEU A 105 2.33 -9.65 -11.31
CA LEU A 105 1.75 -10.57 -10.33
C LEU A 105 0.64 -9.86 -9.58
N MET A 106 -0.62 -10.19 -9.87
CA MET A 106 -1.75 -9.44 -9.36
C MET A 106 -2.78 -10.32 -8.67
N LYS A 107 -3.59 -9.71 -7.81
CA LYS A 107 -4.76 -10.36 -7.24
C LYS A 107 -5.68 -10.97 -8.32
N HIS A 108 -6.46 -11.99 -8.00
CA HIS A 108 -7.45 -12.56 -8.90
C HIS A 108 -8.58 -11.54 -9.20
N PRO A 109 -8.94 -11.32 -10.48
CA PRO A 109 -9.83 -10.24 -10.91
C PRO A 109 -11.32 -10.51 -10.64
N THR A 110 -11.68 -11.74 -10.27
CA THR A 110 -13.09 -12.15 -10.11
C THR A 110 -13.36 -12.95 -8.83
N GLU A 111 -12.33 -13.34 -8.08
CA GLU A 111 -12.47 -14.12 -6.85
C GLU A 111 -12.13 -13.28 -5.63
N ASN A 112 -12.91 -13.42 -4.55
CA ASN A 112 -12.75 -12.64 -3.32
C ASN A 112 -12.58 -11.15 -3.64
N ILE A 113 -13.53 -10.57 -4.39
CA ILE A 113 -13.44 -9.21 -4.91
C ILE A 113 -14.83 -8.56 -4.97
N ASN A 114 -14.90 -7.26 -4.74
CA ASN A 114 -16.15 -6.51 -4.87
C ASN A 114 -16.37 -6.03 -6.32
N ARG A 115 -17.59 -5.59 -6.65
CA ARG A 115 -17.95 -5.17 -8.02
C ARG A 115 -17.08 -4.04 -8.57
N SER A 116 -16.78 -3.02 -7.76
CA SER A 116 -15.97 -1.88 -8.21
C SER A 116 -14.54 -2.30 -8.55
N GLN A 117 -13.94 -3.14 -7.70
CA GLN A 117 -12.60 -3.65 -7.93
C GLN A 117 -12.57 -4.61 -9.12
N ALA A 118 -13.59 -5.46 -9.31
CA ALA A 118 -13.69 -6.32 -10.50
C ALA A 118 -13.77 -5.53 -11.82
N GLY A 119 -14.43 -4.36 -11.81
CA GLY A 119 -14.44 -3.45 -12.95
C GLY A 119 -13.05 -2.87 -13.25
N ARG A 120 -12.32 -2.47 -12.20
CA ARG A 120 -10.95 -1.94 -12.32
C ARG A 120 -9.96 -3.00 -12.77
N ALA A 121 -10.06 -4.20 -12.21
CA ALA A 121 -9.27 -5.37 -12.60
C ALA A 121 -9.44 -5.72 -14.08
N ARG A 122 -10.69 -5.68 -14.57
CA ARG A 122 -10.98 -5.89 -15.99
C ARG A 122 -10.30 -4.86 -16.88
N ALA A 123 -10.43 -3.57 -16.53
CA ALA A 123 -9.80 -2.49 -17.30
C ALA A 123 -8.27 -2.58 -17.29
N LEU A 124 -7.68 -3.01 -16.16
CA LEU A 124 -6.25 -3.30 -16.09
C LEU A 124 -5.87 -4.44 -17.04
N ILE A 125 -6.57 -5.57 -16.97
CA ILE A 125 -6.31 -6.74 -17.83
C ILE A 125 -6.44 -6.39 -19.30
N GLU A 126 -7.49 -5.67 -19.69
CA GLU A 126 -7.70 -5.21 -21.08
C GLU A 126 -6.48 -4.40 -21.57
N GLY A 127 -5.95 -3.48 -20.75
CA GLY A 127 -4.75 -2.71 -21.11
C GLY A 127 -3.46 -3.54 -21.13
N LEU A 128 -3.30 -4.53 -20.24
CA LEU A 128 -2.16 -5.45 -20.26
C LEU A 128 -2.19 -6.36 -21.51
N ASP A 129 -3.36 -6.90 -21.85
CA ASP A 129 -3.58 -7.71 -23.04
C ASP A 129 -3.29 -6.90 -24.32
N GLU A 130 -3.74 -5.64 -24.40
CA GLU A 130 -3.44 -4.73 -25.52
C GLU A 130 -1.94 -4.45 -25.68
N LEU A 131 -1.19 -4.45 -24.58
CA LEU A 131 0.26 -4.31 -24.58
C LEU A 131 1.02 -5.60 -24.86
N GLY A 132 0.35 -6.76 -24.80
CA GLY A 132 1.00 -8.06 -24.85
C GLY A 132 1.90 -8.34 -23.63
N VAL A 133 1.53 -7.81 -22.46
CA VAL A 133 2.26 -7.99 -21.21
C VAL A 133 1.78 -9.24 -20.49
N ASP A 134 2.72 -10.09 -20.06
CA ASP A 134 2.43 -11.29 -19.29
C ASP A 134 2.02 -10.95 -17.85
N TYR A 135 0.98 -11.64 -17.37
CA TYR A 135 0.52 -11.54 -15.99
C TYR A 135 0.12 -12.88 -15.40
N GLU A 136 0.23 -12.98 -14.09
CA GLU A 136 -0.24 -14.12 -13.31
C GLU A 136 -1.09 -13.68 -12.12
N PHE A 137 -2.16 -14.43 -11.87
CA PHE A 137 -2.94 -14.27 -10.65
C PHE A 137 -2.19 -14.90 -9.48
N ALA A 138 -1.95 -14.12 -8.44
CA ALA A 138 -0.98 -14.41 -7.39
C ALA A 138 -1.59 -15.00 -6.11
N ASP A 139 -2.91 -15.02 -5.95
CA ASP A 139 -3.61 -15.44 -4.72
C ASP A 139 -3.10 -16.80 -4.21
N GLY A 140 -2.43 -16.79 -3.06
CA GLY A 140 -1.87 -17.97 -2.42
C GLY A 140 -0.71 -18.66 -3.15
N LYS A 141 -0.10 -17.99 -4.14
CA LYS A 141 0.99 -18.55 -4.97
C LYS A 141 2.36 -18.11 -4.50
N ARG A 142 3.37 -18.83 -5.01
CA ARG A 142 4.79 -18.61 -4.80
C ARG A 142 5.50 -18.52 -6.15
N PHE A 143 6.41 -17.57 -6.27
CA PHE A 143 7.22 -17.30 -7.46
C PHE A 143 8.70 -17.23 -7.06
N GLU A 144 9.59 -17.82 -7.84
CA GLU A 144 11.02 -17.94 -7.52
C GLU A 144 11.87 -17.30 -8.61
N PHE A 145 12.79 -16.44 -8.20
CA PHE A 145 13.75 -15.73 -9.04
C PHE A 145 15.13 -15.89 -8.39
N GLY A 146 15.93 -16.83 -8.87
CA GLY A 146 17.21 -17.15 -8.22
C GLY A 146 17.03 -17.57 -6.76
N GLU A 147 17.67 -16.87 -5.83
CA GLU A 147 17.51 -17.07 -4.38
C GLU A 147 16.37 -16.21 -3.78
N THR A 148 15.77 -15.33 -4.58
CA THR A 148 14.61 -14.52 -4.19
C THR A 148 13.30 -15.26 -4.39
N VAL A 149 12.43 -15.24 -3.38
CA VAL A 149 11.09 -15.85 -3.40
C VAL A 149 10.04 -14.81 -3.06
N LEU A 150 9.02 -14.72 -3.90
CA LEU A 150 7.79 -13.94 -3.67
C LEU A 150 6.67 -14.92 -3.31
N GLU A 151 6.11 -14.81 -2.11
CA GLU A 151 4.98 -15.61 -1.63
C GLU A 151 3.80 -14.69 -1.29
N PHE A 152 2.66 -14.97 -1.88
CA PHE A 152 1.43 -14.21 -1.64
C PHE A 152 0.51 -14.94 -0.67
N SER A 153 -0.20 -14.17 0.15
CA SER A 153 -1.22 -14.71 1.05
C SER A 153 -2.40 -15.28 0.27
N GLN A 154 -3.21 -16.11 0.94
CA GLN A 154 -4.61 -16.23 0.55
C GLN A 154 -5.31 -14.87 0.68
N PRO A 155 -6.42 -14.60 -0.05
CA PRO A 155 -7.13 -13.33 0.07
C PRO A 155 -7.49 -12.98 1.51
N LEU A 156 -6.97 -11.86 2.00
CA LEU A 156 -7.25 -11.32 3.33
C LEU A 156 -8.32 -10.23 3.22
N PRO A 157 -9.26 -10.10 4.16
CA PRO A 157 -10.18 -8.97 4.18
C PRO A 157 -9.43 -7.63 4.15
N HIS A 158 -9.90 -6.68 3.33
CA HIS A 158 -9.47 -5.30 3.42
C HIS A 158 -10.04 -4.72 4.73
N GLY A 159 -9.21 -4.65 5.77
CA GLY A 159 -9.59 -4.23 7.11
C GLY A 159 -10.44 -5.27 7.85
N PRO A 160 -11.54 -4.88 8.51
CA PRO A 160 -12.36 -5.82 9.27
C PRO A 160 -13.04 -6.86 8.37
N GLU A 161 -13.16 -8.08 8.89
CA GLU A 161 -13.91 -9.15 8.23
C GLU A 161 -15.39 -8.76 8.06
N GLY A 162 -16.01 -9.23 6.97
CA GLY A 162 -17.43 -9.04 6.69
C GLY A 162 -17.78 -7.66 6.13
N THR A 163 -16.79 -6.78 5.92
CA THR A 163 -17.01 -5.51 5.22
C THR A 163 -17.12 -5.71 3.71
N ARG A 164 -17.63 -4.69 3.01
CA ARG A 164 -17.75 -4.69 1.53
C ARG A 164 -16.50 -4.14 0.83
N LEU A 165 -15.41 -3.91 1.55
CA LEU A 165 -14.19 -3.31 1.02
C LEU A 165 -13.46 -4.27 0.06
N GLY A 166 -13.74 -5.57 0.15
CA GLY A 166 -13.13 -6.60 -0.69
C GLY A 166 -11.98 -7.25 0.03
N TYR A 167 -11.02 -7.75 -0.73
CA TYR A 167 -9.88 -8.50 -0.21
C TYR A 167 -8.59 -8.01 -0.85
N VAL A 168 -7.50 -8.19 -0.13
CA VAL A 168 -6.13 -7.82 -0.48
C VAL A 168 -5.22 -9.03 -0.35
N LEU A 169 -4.07 -8.97 -1.02
CA LEU A 169 -3.00 -9.94 -0.82
C LEU A 169 -1.89 -9.33 0.02
N GLY A 170 -1.42 -10.07 1.02
CA GLY A 170 -0.10 -9.83 1.61
C GLY A 170 0.98 -10.42 0.70
N LEU A 171 2.12 -9.76 0.62
CA LEU A 171 3.30 -10.19 -0.13
C LEU A 171 4.46 -10.40 0.84
N ARG A 172 5.07 -11.57 0.81
CA ARG A 172 6.32 -11.88 1.47
C ARG A 172 7.42 -11.98 0.42
N ILE A 173 8.49 -11.22 0.58
CA ILE A 173 9.70 -11.31 -0.23
C ILE A 173 10.81 -11.84 0.66
N THR A 174 11.44 -12.94 0.25
CA THR A 174 12.58 -13.54 0.94
C THR A 174 13.77 -13.60 0.00
N HIS A 175 14.94 -13.19 0.47
CA HIS A 175 16.22 -13.45 -0.21
C HIS A 175 17.24 -13.84 0.85
N ARG A 176 17.68 -15.11 0.82
CA ARG A 176 18.45 -15.75 1.90
C ARG A 176 17.70 -15.67 3.24
N ASP A 177 18.34 -15.12 4.27
CA ASP A 177 17.78 -15.01 5.62
C ASP A 177 16.96 -13.73 5.82
N HIS A 178 16.89 -12.84 4.80
CA HIS A 178 16.16 -11.59 4.92
C HIS A 178 14.72 -11.74 4.43
N VAL A 179 13.76 -11.27 5.24
CA VAL A 179 12.33 -11.33 4.95
C VAL A 179 11.68 -9.95 5.06
N ILE A 180 11.01 -9.54 4.00
CA ILE A 180 10.16 -8.35 3.95
C ILE A 180 8.71 -8.80 3.78
N VAL A 181 7.79 -8.18 4.50
CA VAL A 181 6.35 -8.34 4.28
C VAL A 181 5.73 -7.00 3.90
N HIS A 182 5.00 -6.97 2.79
CA HIS A 182 4.12 -5.86 2.42
C HIS A 182 2.66 -6.31 2.62
N ALA A 183 1.94 -5.60 3.48
CA ALA A 183 0.58 -5.90 3.88
C ALA A 183 -0.28 -4.63 3.74
N SER A 184 -0.62 -4.29 2.50
CA SER A 184 -1.53 -3.19 2.24
C SER A 184 -2.93 -3.46 2.80
N ASP A 185 -3.58 -2.40 3.27
CA ASP A 185 -5.01 -2.32 3.53
C ASP A 185 -5.62 -3.36 4.50
N VAL A 186 -4.79 -4.01 5.31
CA VAL A 186 -5.23 -4.85 6.44
C VAL A 186 -5.62 -4.03 7.68
N GLN A 187 -5.36 -2.72 7.66
CA GLN A 187 -5.81 -1.73 8.66
C GLN A 187 -5.37 -2.05 10.10
N GLY A 188 -4.05 -2.14 10.34
CA GLY A 188 -3.48 -2.39 11.65
C GLY A 188 -3.70 -3.81 12.14
N PRO A 189 -3.20 -4.81 11.41
CA PRO A 189 -4.04 -5.91 10.87
C PRO A 189 -5.24 -6.25 11.78
N VAL A 190 -6.39 -5.59 11.57
CA VAL A 190 -7.54 -5.71 12.48
C VAL A 190 -8.17 -7.12 12.45
N TYR A 191 -7.99 -7.83 11.34
CA TYR A 191 -8.37 -9.24 11.20
C TYR A 191 -7.27 -10.16 11.71
N GLY A 192 -7.55 -10.93 12.76
CA GLY A 192 -6.56 -11.77 13.46
C GLY A 192 -5.76 -12.71 12.54
N PRO A 193 -6.37 -13.44 11.60
CA PRO A 193 -5.62 -14.28 10.66
C PRO A 193 -4.67 -13.52 9.73
N ALA A 194 -4.92 -12.23 9.45
CA ALA A 194 -3.94 -11.41 8.74
C ALA A 194 -2.70 -11.16 9.60
N LEU A 195 -2.88 -10.89 10.90
CA LEU A 195 -1.75 -10.77 11.84
C LEU A 195 -0.95 -12.07 11.92
N GLU A 196 -1.62 -13.21 12.10
CA GLU A 196 -0.93 -14.51 12.19
C GLU A 196 -0.20 -14.83 10.89
N TRP A 197 -0.79 -14.54 9.73
CA TRP A 197 -0.11 -14.68 8.44
C TRP A 197 1.20 -13.87 8.43
N ILE A 198 1.19 -12.60 8.83
CA ILE A 198 2.40 -11.76 8.88
C ILE A 198 3.43 -12.35 9.86
N LEU A 199 3.02 -12.68 11.08
CA LEU A 199 3.92 -13.16 12.13
C LEU A 199 4.59 -14.50 11.81
N GLU A 200 3.89 -15.40 11.11
CA GLU A 200 4.45 -16.69 10.67
C GLU A 200 5.62 -16.56 9.70
N ARG A 201 5.79 -15.39 9.05
CA ARG A 201 6.87 -15.14 8.09
C ARG A 201 8.16 -14.67 8.74
N ASP A 202 8.13 -14.35 10.04
CA ASP A 202 9.27 -13.83 10.80
C ASP A 202 9.98 -12.65 10.11
N PRO A 203 9.27 -11.54 9.82
CA PRO A 203 9.80 -10.47 8.96
C PRO A 203 10.80 -9.55 9.67
N ASP A 204 11.88 -9.21 8.97
CA ASP A 204 12.83 -8.15 9.35
C ASP A 204 12.23 -6.75 9.11
N LEU A 205 11.36 -6.63 8.11
CA LEU A 205 10.67 -5.40 7.76
C LEU A 205 9.22 -5.68 7.37
N VAL A 206 8.29 -4.91 7.94
CA VAL A 206 6.88 -4.94 7.57
C VAL A 206 6.44 -3.57 7.08
N LEU A 207 5.93 -3.48 5.85
CA LEU A 207 5.21 -2.30 5.35
C LEU A 207 3.72 -2.57 5.45
N ILE A 208 2.98 -1.77 6.21
CA ILE A 208 1.60 -2.09 6.56
C ILE A 208 0.72 -0.84 6.67
N SER A 209 -0.53 -0.96 6.20
CA SER A 209 -1.52 0.09 6.44
C SER A 209 -1.95 0.06 7.89
N GLY A 210 -1.96 1.23 8.55
CA GLY A 210 -2.57 1.35 9.88
C GLY A 210 -4.10 1.44 9.81
N PRO A 211 -4.78 1.46 10.97
CA PRO A 211 -6.24 1.59 11.03
C PRO A 211 -6.68 2.99 10.56
N PRO A 212 -7.80 3.14 9.82
CA PRO A 212 -8.30 4.42 9.35
C PRO A 212 -9.00 5.19 10.48
N THR A 213 -8.24 5.69 11.46
CA THR A 213 -8.77 6.35 12.67
C THR A 213 -9.58 7.61 12.36
N TYR A 214 -9.32 8.27 11.25
CA TYR A 214 -10.14 9.37 10.74
C TYR A 214 -11.58 8.96 10.37
N LEU A 215 -11.89 7.65 10.30
CA LEU A 215 -13.22 7.09 10.08
C LEU A 215 -13.85 6.51 11.35
N LEU A 216 -13.22 6.72 12.51
CA LEU A 216 -13.69 6.22 13.81
C LEU A 216 -15.12 6.73 14.10
N GLY A 217 -15.99 5.80 14.50
CA GLY A 217 -17.41 6.08 14.76
C GLY A 217 -18.32 6.12 13.52
N PHE A 218 -17.76 6.00 12.32
CA PHE A 218 -18.54 5.92 11.08
C PHE A 218 -18.34 4.61 10.32
N ARG A 219 -17.13 4.37 9.80
CA ARG A 219 -16.80 3.14 9.05
C ARG A 219 -15.77 2.25 9.76
N PHE A 220 -15.23 2.74 10.87
CA PHE A 220 -14.33 1.98 11.74
C PHE A 220 -14.82 2.12 13.19
N SER A 221 -14.99 1.01 13.90
CA SER A 221 -15.52 1.02 15.28
C SER A 221 -14.40 1.11 16.31
N SER A 222 -14.74 1.52 17.53
CA SER A 222 -13.82 1.50 18.67
C SER A 222 -13.30 0.09 18.96
N ASP A 223 -14.15 -0.94 18.88
CA ASP A 223 -13.74 -2.35 19.03
C ASP A 223 -12.70 -2.77 17.98
N ASN A 224 -12.84 -2.28 16.74
CA ASN A 224 -11.87 -2.55 15.68
C ASN A 224 -10.56 -1.79 15.92
N LEU A 225 -10.62 -0.58 16.47
CA LEU A 225 -9.42 0.16 16.86
C LEU A 225 -8.67 -0.54 18.00
N GLU A 226 -9.37 -0.99 19.04
CA GLU A 226 -8.75 -1.74 20.15
C GLU A 226 -8.06 -3.02 19.65
N LYS A 227 -8.72 -3.77 18.76
CA LYS A 227 -8.12 -4.94 18.10
C LYS A 227 -6.89 -4.56 17.29
N ALA A 228 -6.95 -3.48 16.52
CA ALA A 228 -5.84 -3.03 15.69
C ALA A 228 -4.63 -2.62 16.54
N VAL A 229 -4.84 -1.85 17.61
CA VAL A 229 -3.80 -1.46 18.58
C VAL A 229 -3.16 -2.70 19.18
N LYS A 230 -3.96 -3.63 19.71
CA LYS A 230 -3.46 -4.89 20.30
C LYS A 230 -2.63 -5.70 19.30
N ASN A 231 -3.09 -5.79 18.06
CA ASN A 231 -2.42 -6.55 17.02
C ASN A 231 -1.12 -5.88 16.57
N LEU A 232 -1.09 -4.55 16.45
CA LEU A 232 0.11 -3.79 16.14
C LEU A 232 1.16 -3.89 17.25
N ARG A 233 0.77 -3.84 18.53
CA ARG A 233 1.67 -4.08 19.66
C ARG A 233 2.29 -5.49 19.60
N LYS A 234 1.46 -6.51 19.32
CA LYS A 234 1.94 -7.88 19.14
C LYS A 234 2.90 -7.99 17.95
N LEU A 235 2.60 -7.32 16.83
CA LEU A 235 3.47 -7.27 15.65
C LEU A 235 4.82 -6.62 15.97
N ALA A 236 4.81 -5.43 16.58
CA ALA A 236 6.01 -4.69 16.96
C ALA A 236 6.92 -5.50 17.91
N SER A 237 6.34 -6.27 18.83
CA SER A 237 7.10 -7.14 19.73
C SER A 237 7.75 -8.38 19.08
N ARG A 238 7.39 -8.72 17.84
CA ARG A 238 7.76 -9.98 17.17
C ARG A 238 8.26 -9.82 15.74
N SER A 239 8.54 -8.59 15.31
CA SER A 239 9.04 -8.30 13.98
C SER A 239 10.19 -7.30 14.09
N GLY A 240 10.98 -7.17 13.03
CA GLY A 240 12.01 -6.14 12.95
C GLY A 240 11.40 -4.75 12.81
N GLN A 241 11.77 -4.00 11.79
CA GLN A 241 11.21 -2.66 11.57
C GLN A 241 9.78 -2.73 11.01
N ILE A 242 8.93 -1.77 11.39
CA ILE A 242 7.58 -1.62 10.86
C ILE A 242 7.43 -0.23 10.27
N ILE A 243 7.13 -0.17 8.98
CA ILE A 243 6.63 1.03 8.30
C ILE A 243 5.11 1.01 8.41
N LEU A 244 4.57 1.77 9.35
CA LEU A 244 3.14 1.88 9.65
C LEU A 244 2.60 3.20 9.09
N ASP A 245 1.79 3.11 8.03
CA ASP A 245 1.47 4.29 7.23
C ASP A 245 0.05 4.20 6.64
N HIS A 246 -0.16 4.84 5.50
CA HIS A 246 -1.31 4.78 4.63
C HIS A 246 -2.58 5.34 5.31
N HIS A 247 -3.60 4.51 5.50
CA HIS A 247 -4.87 4.89 6.14
C HIS A 247 -4.74 5.67 7.45
N LEU A 248 -3.77 5.31 8.30
CA LEU A 248 -3.59 5.89 9.63
C LEU A 248 -3.19 7.36 9.56
N LEU A 249 -2.33 7.72 8.62
CA LEU A 249 -1.74 9.04 8.48
C LEU A 249 -2.66 10.06 7.80
N ARG A 250 -3.89 9.64 7.48
CA ARG A 250 -5.01 10.53 7.10
C ARG A 250 -5.69 11.18 8.31
N ASP A 251 -5.24 10.88 9.53
CA ASP A 251 -5.67 11.49 10.81
C ASP A 251 -4.53 12.31 11.42
N LYS A 252 -4.73 13.62 11.63
CA LYS A 252 -3.72 14.49 12.25
C LYS A 252 -3.35 14.10 13.69
N ASN A 253 -4.19 13.30 14.35
CA ASN A 253 -3.95 12.83 15.72
C ASN A 253 -3.48 11.37 15.74
N TYR A 254 -2.98 10.82 14.63
CA TYR A 254 -2.69 9.39 14.52
C TYR A 254 -1.74 8.87 15.60
N ARG A 255 -0.75 9.67 16.03
CA ARG A 255 0.18 9.32 17.11
C ARG A 255 -0.56 9.10 18.42
N ASP A 256 -1.46 10.01 18.78
CA ASP A 256 -2.29 9.89 19.98
C ASP A 256 -3.25 8.70 19.89
N ARG A 257 -3.77 8.40 18.69
CA ARG A 257 -4.66 7.25 18.47
C ARG A 257 -3.97 5.91 18.72
N LEU A 258 -2.67 5.83 18.49
CA LEU A 258 -1.86 4.64 18.65
C LEU A 258 -0.72 4.85 19.66
N SER A 259 -0.93 5.68 20.69
CA SER A 259 0.12 6.01 21.66
C SER A 259 0.73 4.76 22.28
N GLU A 260 -0.09 3.75 22.63
CA GLU A 260 0.38 2.46 23.15
C GLU A 260 1.32 1.71 22.20
N VAL A 261 1.19 1.88 20.89
CA VAL A 261 2.09 1.25 19.90
C VAL A 261 3.42 2.00 19.88
N TYR A 262 3.38 3.33 19.72
CA TYR A 262 4.58 4.16 19.59
C TYR A 262 5.37 4.30 20.90
N GLU A 263 4.71 4.28 22.07
CA GLU A 263 5.36 4.39 23.38
C GLU A 263 6.02 3.08 23.83
N GLU A 264 5.50 1.93 23.38
CA GLU A 264 6.00 0.61 23.77
C GLU A 264 7.00 0.03 22.76
N SER A 265 7.24 0.70 21.62
CA SER A 265 8.00 0.12 20.51
C SER A 265 8.77 1.18 19.73
N ASP A 266 10.11 1.06 19.73
CA ASP A 266 11.02 1.96 19.00
C ASP A 266 11.23 1.56 17.52
N ASN A 267 10.61 0.46 17.06
CA ASN A 267 10.75 -0.08 15.71
C ASN A 267 9.60 0.28 14.76
N VAL A 268 8.67 1.14 15.18
CA VAL A 268 7.52 1.57 14.37
C VAL A 268 7.70 3.01 13.91
N ALA A 269 7.67 3.23 12.60
CA ALA A 269 7.87 4.55 11.98
C ALA A 269 7.01 4.69 10.71
N SER A 270 6.79 5.91 10.25
CA SER A 270 6.21 6.16 8.92
C SER A 270 7.26 6.01 7.81
N ALA A 271 6.82 5.96 6.55
CA ALA A 271 7.74 5.88 5.42
C ALA A 271 8.64 7.13 5.32
N ALA A 272 8.11 8.31 5.66
CA ALA A 272 8.89 9.55 5.68
C ALA A 272 9.99 9.52 6.75
N GLU A 273 9.68 9.04 7.96
CA GLU A 273 10.65 8.89 9.05
C GLU A 273 11.79 7.94 8.67
N VAL A 274 11.46 6.79 8.06
CA VAL A 274 12.49 5.84 7.57
C VAL A 274 13.36 6.45 6.48
N LEU A 275 12.81 7.35 5.66
CA LEU A 275 13.54 8.10 4.64
C LEU A 275 14.29 9.33 5.20
N GLY A 276 14.20 9.62 6.50
CA GLY A 276 14.80 10.82 7.10
C GLY A 276 14.17 12.13 6.63
N LYS A 277 12.88 12.09 6.24
CA LYS A 277 12.09 13.24 5.80
C LYS A 277 11.07 13.63 6.86
N GLU A 278 10.64 14.88 6.83
CA GLU A 278 9.46 15.32 7.57
C GLU A 278 8.19 14.75 6.94
N GLU A 279 7.21 14.41 7.77
CA GLU A 279 5.92 13.90 7.33
C GLU A 279 5.10 15.00 6.64
N ARG A 280 4.63 14.72 5.42
CA ARG A 280 3.75 15.61 4.64
C ARG A 280 2.33 15.09 4.68
N LEU A 281 1.63 15.21 5.81
CA LEU A 281 0.25 14.68 5.97
C LEU A 281 -0.81 15.57 5.29
N LEU A 282 -0.63 15.87 4.01
CA LEU A 282 -1.36 16.92 3.31
C LEU A 282 -2.88 16.70 3.28
N GLU A 283 -3.35 15.46 3.09
CA GLU A 283 -4.79 15.15 3.18
C GLU A 283 -5.34 15.42 4.60
N ALA A 284 -4.58 15.08 5.64
CA ALA A 284 -5.01 15.22 7.02
C ALA A 284 -5.19 16.70 7.41
N TYR A 285 -4.32 17.56 6.87
CA TYR A 285 -4.25 19.01 7.12
C TYR A 285 -4.88 19.85 6.00
N ARG A 286 -5.68 19.27 5.09
CA ARG A 286 -6.22 20.01 3.92
C ARG A 286 -7.04 21.25 4.30
N ASP A 287 -7.79 21.19 5.39
CA ASP A 287 -8.52 22.32 5.96
C ASP A 287 -7.57 23.46 6.36
N GLU A 288 -6.52 23.13 7.11
CA GLU A 288 -5.50 24.09 7.56
C GLU A 288 -4.70 24.69 6.39
N LEU A 289 -4.36 23.90 5.36
CA LEU A 289 -3.66 24.36 4.16
C LEU A 289 -4.49 25.34 3.31
N SER A 290 -5.83 25.25 3.37
CA SER A 290 -6.72 26.13 2.63
C SER A 290 -6.94 27.50 3.29
N GLY A 291 -6.52 27.66 4.56
CA GLY A 291 -6.79 28.85 5.37
C GLY A 291 -8.21 28.96 5.92
N GLU A 292 -9.01 27.89 5.85
CA GLU A 292 -10.33 27.78 6.49
C GLU A 292 -10.18 27.20 7.91
N GLU A 293 -10.17 28.05 8.95
CA GLU A 293 -10.40 27.67 10.37
C GLU A 293 -11.88 27.83 10.76
#